data_AF-A0A382I4B3-F1
#
_entry.id   AF-A0A382I4B3-F1
#
_cell.length_a   1.000
_cell.length_b   1.000
_cell.length_c   1.000
_cell.angle_alpha   90.00
_cell.angle_beta   90.00
_cell.angle_gamma   90.00
#
_symmetry.space_group_name_H-M   'P 1'
#
loop_
_entity.id
_entity.type
_entity.pdbx_description
1 polymer ?
#
loop_
_entity_poly.entity_id
_entity_poly.type
_entity_poly.pdbx_seq_one_letter_code
_entity_poly.pdbx_strand_id
1 'polypeptide(L)' 'MMIGVLALQGDYAKHIQILEMLKIQAIEIRYPDELKLIDGLVIPGGESTTMTDLMSRAGFYKPIQIFA' A
#
# COMPACT_ATOMS: atom_id res chain seq x y z
N MET A 1 9.27 8.79 9.41
CA MET A 1 8.03 8.01 9.25
C MET A 1 7.72 7.94 7.77
N MET A 2 7.94 6.78 7.17
CA MET A 2 7.67 6.50 5.76
C MET A 2 6.33 5.77 5.66
N ILE A 3 5.41 6.25 4.82
CA ILE A 3 4.12 5.61 4.60
C ILE A 3 4.11 4.92 3.24
N GLY A 4 3.79 3.63 3.21
CA GLY A 4 3.54 2.91 1.97
C GLY A 4 2.09 3.04 1.54
N VAL A 5 1.85 3.17 0.24
CA VAL A 5 0.51 3.07 -0.35
C VAL A 5 0.49 1.87 -1.29
N LEU A 6 -0.39 0.90 -1.02
CA LEU A 6 -0.51 -0.31 -1.84
C LEU A 6 -0.93 0.06 -3.27
N ALA A 7 -0.09 -0.25 -4.25
CA ALA A 7 -0.21 0.18 -5.64
C ALA A 7 -0.52 -0.99 -6.60
N LEU A 8 -1.44 -1.88 -6.19
CA LEU A 8 -1.93 -3.00 -7.01
C LEU A 8 -3.12 -2.59 -7.89
N GLN A 9 -4.05 -1.82 -7.33
CA GLN A 9 -5.26 -1.33 -8.00
C GLN A 9 -5.77 -0.10 -7.24
N GLY A 10 -6.57 0.75 -7.90
CA GLY A 10 -7.27 1.86 -7.24
C GLY A 10 -6.53 3.19 -7.27
N ASP A 11 -6.98 4.12 -6.45
CA ASP A 11 -6.59 5.54 -6.48
C ASP A 11 -5.32 5.84 -5.63
N TYR A 12 -4.31 4.95 -5.65
CA TYR A 12 -3.09 5.09 -4.85
C TYR A 12 -2.36 6.42 -5.08
N ALA A 13 -2.36 6.94 -6.32
CA ALA A 13 -1.72 8.20 -6.67
C ALA A 13 -2.29 9.40 -5.90
N LYS A 14 -3.61 9.44 -5.67
CA LYS A 14 -4.26 10.52 -4.89
C LYS A 14 -3.84 10.47 -3.43
N HIS A 15 -3.71 9.27 -2.86
CA HIS A 15 -3.24 9.09 -1.50
C HIS A 15 -1.80 9.60 -1.33
N ILE A 16 -0.91 9.28 -2.28
CA ILE A 16 0.48 9.79 -2.27
C ILE A 16 0.49 11.31 -2.34
N GLN A 17 -0.25 11.91 -3.28
CA GLN A 17 -0.35 13.36 -3.41
C GLN A 17 -0.82 14.03 -2.12
N ILE A 18 -1.84 13.49 -1.45
CA ILE A 18 -2.34 14.03 -0.18
C ILE A 18 -1.28 13.90 0.93
N LEU A 19 -0.61 12.76 1.03
CA LEU A 19 0.46 12.55 2.02
C LEU A 19 1.62 13.53 1.81
N GLU A 20 2.04 13.74 0.56
CA GLU A 20 3.06 14.72 0.20
C GLU A 20 2.65 16.15 0.53
N MET A 21 1.39 16.53 0.26
CA MET A 21 0.84 17.83 0.66
C MET A 21 0.85 18.04 2.18
N LEU A 22 0.70 16.96 2.95
CA LEU A 22 0.82 16.95 4.41
C LEU A 22 2.28 16.86 4.90
N LYS A 23 3.26 16.91 3.98
CA LYS A 23 4.70 16.76 4.25
C LYS A 23 5.08 15.41 4.86
N ILE A 24 4.30 14.37 4.57
CA ILE A 24 4.57 12.98 4.94
C ILE A 24 5.27 12.31 3.76
N GLN A 25 6.38 11.63 4.03
CA GLN A 25 7.08 10.85 3.00
C GLN A 25 6.25 9.60 2.69
N ALA A 26 5.97 9.40 1.40
CA ALA A 26 5.19 8.26 0.93
C ALA A 26 5.85 7.58 -0.27
N ILE A 27 5.69 6.26 -0.36
CA ILE A 27 6.13 5.44 -1.50
C ILE A 27 5.03 4.48 -1.95
N GLU A 28 5.08 4.08 -3.22
CA GLU A 28 4.26 2.99 -3.73
C GLU A 28 4.78 1.64 -3.22
N ILE A 29 3.85 0.74 -2.89
CA ILE A 29 4.15 -0.64 -2.51
C ILE A 29 3.52 -1.56 -3.54
N ARG A 30 4.36 -2.20 -4.35
CA ARG A 30 3.99 -3.13 -5.42
C ARG A 30 4.39 -4.56 -5.09
N TYR A 31 5.38 -4.74 -4.21
CA TYR A 31 5.90 -6.03 -3.78
C TYR A 31 5.90 -6.17 -2.25
N PRO A 32 5.67 -7.38 -1.71
CA PRO A 32 5.65 -7.57 -0.26
C PRO A 32 6.96 -7.21 0.45
N ASP A 33 8.10 -7.40 -0.20
CA ASP A 33 9.42 -7.06 0.37
C ASP A 33 9.60 -5.56 0.61
N GLU A 34 8.79 -4.69 -0.01
CA GLU A 34 8.84 -3.24 0.18
C GLU A 34 8.18 -2.81 1.50
N LEU A 35 7.42 -3.70 2.16
CA LEU A 35 6.86 -3.43 3.49
C LEU A 35 7.95 -3.15 4.55
N LYS A 36 9.19 -3.61 4.33
CA LYS A 36 10.33 -3.32 5.22
C LYS A 36 10.85 -1.87 5.11
N LEU A 37 10.40 -1.12 4.10
CA LEU A 37 10.84 0.24 3.84
C LEU A 37 9.94 1.29 4.51
N ILE A 38 8.84 0.85 5.13
CA ILE A 38 7.76 1.73 5.59
C ILE A 38 7.43 1.47 7.07
N ASP A 39 6.89 2.50 7.71
CA ASP A 39 6.43 2.48 9.10
C ASP A 39 4.90 2.33 9.20
N GLY A 40 4.17 2.55 8.09
CA GLY A 40 2.72 2.38 8.02
C GLY A 40 2.25 2.13 6.60
N LEU A 41 1.13 1.42 6.45
CA LEU A 41 0.58 1.02 5.15
C LEU A 41 -0.84 1.60 4.96
N VAL A 42 -1.07 2.24 3.83
CA VAL A 42 -2.39 2.64 3.35
C VAL A 42 -2.86 1.64 2.30
N ILE A 43 -4.03 1.04 2.53
CA ILE A 43 -4.75 0.25 1.52
C ILE A 43 -5.78 1.19 0.87
N PRO A 44 -5.57 1.64 -0.38
CA PRO A 44 -6.46 2.61 -1.02
C PRO A 44 -7.83 1.99 -1.32
N GLY A 45 -8.82 2.87 -1.48
CA GLY A 45 -10.13 2.47 -1.98
C GLY A 45 -10.10 2.07 -3.47
N GLY A 46 -11.14 1.38 -3.91
CA GLY A 46 -11.27 0.84 -5.26
C GLY A 46 -12.34 -0.22 -5.34
N GLU A 47 -12.10 -1.27 -6.11
CA GLU A 47 -12.99 -2.44 -6.18
C GLU A 47 -12.38 -3.55 -5.30
N SER A 48 -13.05 -3.85 -4.19
CA SER A 48 -12.49 -4.70 -3.13
C SER A 48 -12.31 -6.16 -3.57
N THR A 49 -13.14 -6.67 -4.47
CA THR A 49 -13.03 -8.05 -4.99
C THR A 49 -11.74 -8.21 -5.79
N THR A 50 -11.47 -7.24 -6.67
CA THR A 50 -10.26 -7.16 -7.50
C THR A 50 -9.03 -6.96 -6.63
N MET A 51 -9.11 -6.06 -5.62
CA MET A 51 -8.00 -5.86 -4.69
C MET A 51 -7.65 -7.14 -3.92
N THR A 52 -8.67 -7.85 -3.41
CA THR A 52 -8.50 -9.12 -2.68
C THR A 52 -7.83 -10.18 -3.56
N ASP A 53 -8.29 -10.34 -4.82
CA ASP A 53 -7.70 -11.29 -5.78
C ASP A 53 -6.25 -10.93 -6.12
N LEU A 54 -5.95 -9.65 -6.38
CA LEU A 54 -4.59 -9.19 -6.65
C LEU A 54 -3.65 -9.37 -5.46
N MET A 55 -4.10 -9.03 -4.25
CA MET A 55 -3.32 -9.24 -3.01
C MET A 55 -3.03 -10.72 -2.76
N SER A 56 -3.99 -11.60 -3.08
CA SER A 56 -3.78 -13.05 -3.01
C SER A 56 -2.72 -13.52 -4.00
N ARG A 57 -2.85 -13.13 -5.28
CA ARG A 57 -1.91 -13.50 -6.35
C ARG A 57 -0.50 -12.97 -6.14
N ALA A 58 -0.39 -11.76 -5.59
CA ALA A 58 0.89 -11.13 -5.30
C ALA A 58 1.46 -11.49 -3.92
N GLY A 59 0.78 -12.34 -3.14
CA GLY A 59 1.30 -12.90 -1.89
C GLY A 59 1.33 -11.91 -0.72
N PHE A 60 0.44 -10.91 -0.67
CA PHE A 60 0.46 -9.85 0.33
C PHE A 60 -0.15 -10.20 1.68
N TYR A 61 -1.04 -11.20 1.76
CA TYR A 61 -1.78 -11.51 2.98
C TYR A 61 -0.88 -11.82 4.18
N LYS A 62 0.04 -12.77 4.02
CA LYS A 62 0.93 -13.18 5.12
C LYS A 62 1.91 -12.07 5.50
N PRO A 63 2.56 -11.36 4.56
CA PRO A 63 3.40 -10.20 4.87
C PRO A 63 2.67 -9.08 5.61
N ILE A 64 1.43 -8.74 5.22
CA ILE A 64 0.65 -7.69 5.90
C ILE A 64 0.29 -8.09 7.34
N GLN A 65 -0.04 -9.36 7.58
CA GLN A 65 -0.29 -9.89 8.93
C GLN A 65 0.95 -9.88 9.84
N ILE A 66 2.16 -9.86 9.27
CA ILE A 66 3.42 -9.76 10.03
C ILE A 66 3.77 -8.29 10.26
N PHE A 67 3.42 -7.43 9.30
CA PHE A 67 3.70 -6.00 9.33
C PHE A 67 2.90 -5.24 10.40
N ALA A 68 1.65 -5.64 10.65
CA ALA A 68 0.74 -5.04 11.64
C ALA A 68 0.53 -5.96 12.86
#